data_AF-A0A2R6EXL1-F1
#
_entry.id   AF-A0A2R6EXL1-F1
#
_cell.length_a   1.000
_cell.length_b   1.000
_cell.length_c   1.000
_cell.angle_alpha   90.00
_cell.angle_beta   90.00
_cell.angle_gamma   90.00
#
_symmetry.space_group_name_H-M   'P 1'
#
loop_
_entity.id
_entity.type
_entity.pdbx_description
1 polymer ?
#
loop_
_entity_poly.entity_id
_entity_poly.type
_entity_poly.pdbx_seq_one_letter_code
_entity_poly.pdbx_strand_id
1 'polypeptide(L)'
;MTEENTAGDIPTERQTPVGEPVIRGDPSLTGERAREAVQFDPDDEKSLDRAAHAVARFAVQTAGDGDNLVMLRGAAACAALVRGEGSYTAAAERAGPDVSVSFVRKWSRVHDLPRPVRAHVARGDIAPSAAKHIARVAGTDRFRIAWAVIDHEMTVRDVRTVVSEVDSGASVEEALANQGITLGELSVELPEEVYTELRRRVALSEEDPADVIAASLADRYSIE
;
A
#
# COMPACT_ATOMS: atom_id res chain seq x y z
N MET A 1 -6.63 -27.56 16.59
CA MET A 1 -7.40 -26.33 16.84
C MET A 1 -7.05 -25.38 15.73
N THR A 2 -7.87 -25.36 14.70
CA THR A 2 -7.80 -24.46 13.55
C THR A 2 -8.66 -23.27 13.91
N GLU A 3 -8.05 -22.09 14.04
CA GLU A 3 -8.78 -20.85 14.23
C GLU A 3 -9.54 -20.54 12.94
N GLU A 4 -10.84 -20.36 13.14
CA GLU A 4 -11.86 -20.07 12.17
C GLU A 4 -11.71 -18.63 11.72
N ASN A 5 -11.45 -18.44 10.42
CA ASN A 5 -11.19 -17.14 9.81
C ASN A 5 -12.53 -16.39 9.69
N THR A 6 -12.93 -15.70 10.74
CA THR A 6 -14.14 -14.87 10.77
C THR A 6 -13.98 -13.70 9.78
N ALA A 7 -14.92 -13.59 8.85
CA ALA A 7 -15.05 -12.49 7.92
C ALA A 7 -15.16 -11.15 8.67
N GLY A 8 -14.28 -10.19 8.38
CA GLY A 8 -14.44 -8.80 8.85
C GLY A 8 -13.17 -7.97 8.92
N ASP A 9 -11.99 -8.57 9.13
CA ASP A 9 -10.74 -7.80 9.26
C ASP A 9 -9.94 -7.90 7.96
N ILE A 10 -9.82 -6.79 7.21
CA ILE A 10 -8.91 -6.75 6.05
C ILE A 10 -7.52 -7.00 6.61
N PRO A 11 -6.76 -8.03 6.16
CA PRO A 11 -5.47 -8.34 6.77
C PRO A 11 -4.52 -7.14 6.75
N THR A 12 -4.29 -6.54 7.92
CA THR A 12 -3.40 -5.38 8.13
C THR A 12 -2.03 -5.79 8.69
N GLU A 13 -1.84 -7.09 8.96
CA GLU A 13 -0.65 -7.59 9.64
C GLU A 13 0.65 -7.35 8.87
N ARG A 14 1.70 -7.01 9.62
CA ARG A 14 3.02 -6.60 9.15
C ARG A 14 3.88 -7.74 8.61
N GLN A 15 3.32 -8.94 8.46
CA GLN A 15 4.03 -10.14 8.02
C GLN A 15 3.45 -10.63 6.69
N THR A 16 3.61 -9.84 5.62
CA THR A 16 3.48 -10.41 4.27
C THR A 16 4.59 -11.46 4.10
N PRO A 17 4.34 -12.65 3.50
CA PRO A 17 5.40 -13.58 3.16
C PRO A 17 6.52 -12.88 2.39
N VAL A 18 7.77 -13.06 2.84
CA VAL A 18 8.91 -12.80 1.97
C VAL A 18 9.19 -14.10 1.22
N GLY A 19 9.42 -14.01 -0.09
CA GLY A 19 9.55 -15.16 -0.97
C GLY A 19 8.32 -15.44 -1.84
N GLU A 20 7.11 -14.97 -1.49
CA GLU A 20 5.93 -15.15 -2.35
C GLU A 20 5.73 -13.93 -3.28
N PRO A 21 5.37 -14.12 -4.57
CA PRO A 21 5.25 -13.00 -5.51
C PRO A 21 4.29 -11.94 -5.00
N VAL A 22 4.81 -10.73 -4.74
CA VAL A 22 4.02 -9.59 -4.24
C VAL A 22 2.84 -9.28 -5.17
N ILE A 23 2.98 -9.64 -6.45
CA ILE A 23 1.96 -9.56 -7.48
C ILE A 23 2.06 -10.88 -8.29
N ARG A 24 1.05 -11.77 -8.22
CA ARG A 24 0.83 -12.75 -9.30
C ARG A 24 0.82 -11.93 -10.57
N GLY A 25 1.74 -12.22 -11.50
CA GLY A 25 1.81 -11.56 -12.79
C GLY A 25 0.42 -11.52 -13.42
N ASP A 26 -0.22 -10.36 -13.29
CA ASP A 26 -1.40 -10.05 -14.06
C ASP A 26 -0.85 -9.65 -15.43
N PRO A 27 -1.15 -10.40 -16.50
CA PRO A 27 -0.66 -10.11 -17.84
C PRO A 27 -1.03 -8.70 -18.32
N SER A 28 -2.06 -8.08 -17.73
CA SER A 28 -2.43 -6.68 -17.99
C SER A 28 -1.50 -5.65 -17.32
N LEU A 29 -0.74 -6.05 -16.30
CA LEU A 29 0.21 -5.21 -15.55
C LEU A 29 1.66 -5.49 -15.88
N THR A 30 1.96 -6.72 -16.32
CA THR A 30 3.33 -7.16 -16.58
C THR A 30 3.50 -7.46 -18.06
N GLY A 31 3.97 -6.47 -18.83
CA GLY A 31 4.60 -6.73 -20.14
C GLY A 31 5.81 -7.69 -20.02
N GLU A 32 6.59 -7.84 -21.09
CA GLU A 32 7.72 -8.80 -21.23
C GLU A 32 8.75 -8.87 -20.08
N ARG A 33 8.72 -7.95 -19.11
CA ARG A 33 9.59 -7.90 -17.92
C ARG A 33 9.18 -8.81 -16.75
N ALA A 34 8.08 -9.57 -16.87
CA ALA A 34 7.62 -10.53 -15.85
C ALA A 34 8.66 -11.62 -15.47
N ARG A 35 9.69 -11.84 -16.30
CA ARG A 35 10.67 -12.93 -16.12
C ARG A 35 11.81 -12.65 -15.12
N GLU A 36 11.91 -11.44 -14.57
CA GLU A 36 12.91 -11.11 -13.54
C GLU A 36 12.29 -10.75 -12.18
N ALA A 37 11.26 -11.48 -11.76
CA ALA A 37 10.79 -11.44 -10.37
C ALA A 37 11.83 -12.09 -9.44
N VAL A 38 12.92 -11.39 -9.16
CA VAL A 38 13.92 -11.82 -8.18
C VAL A 38 13.26 -11.79 -6.81
N GLN A 39 13.00 -12.98 -6.29
CA GLN A 39 12.58 -13.20 -4.92
C GLN A 39 13.81 -13.14 -4.01
N PHE A 40 13.63 -12.51 -2.85
CA PHE A 40 14.59 -12.55 -1.76
C PHE A 40 14.01 -13.45 -0.67
N ASP A 41 14.50 -14.67 -0.61
CA ASP A 41 14.30 -15.61 0.49
C ASP A 41 15.15 -15.13 1.70
N PRO A 42 14.55 -14.88 2.88
CA PRO A 42 15.27 -14.46 4.08
C PRO A 42 16.06 -15.60 4.74
N ASP A 43 15.75 -16.86 4.41
CA ASP A 43 16.32 -18.05 5.05
C ASP A 43 17.47 -18.66 4.20
N ASP A 44 17.74 -18.10 3.01
CA ASP A 44 18.87 -18.46 2.12
C ASP A 44 19.98 -17.40 2.17
N GLU A 45 21.15 -17.77 2.67
CA GLU A 45 22.33 -16.89 2.76
C GLU A 45 22.73 -16.27 1.41
N LYS A 46 22.64 -17.04 0.31
CA LYS A 46 22.96 -16.51 -1.04
C LYS A 46 21.91 -15.51 -1.51
N SER A 47 20.67 -15.67 -1.05
CA SER A 47 19.59 -14.73 -1.30
C SER A 47 19.78 -13.44 -0.50
N LEU A 48 20.23 -13.53 0.76
CA LEU A 48 20.61 -12.37 1.56
C LEU A 48 21.78 -11.59 0.94
N ASP A 49 22.78 -12.27 0.36
CA ASP A 49 23.83 -11.61 -0.41
C ASP A 49 23.26 -10.82 -1.59
N ARG A 50 22.35 -11.43 -2.38
CA ARG A 50 21.69 -10.72 -3.49
C ARG A 50 20.85 -9.55 -2.99
N ALA A 51 20.18 -9.70 -1.85
CA ALA A 51 19.39 -8.64 -1.22
C ALA A 51 20.29 -7.47 -0.79
N ALA A 52 21.43 -7.75 -0.15
CA ALA A 52 22.42 -6.76 0.24
C ALA A 52 22.91 -5.93 -0.95
N HIS A 53 23.29 -6.59 -2.04
CA HIS A 53 23.69 -5.91 -3.28
C HIS A 53 22.55 -5.07 -3.86
N ALA A 54 21.30 -5.57 -3.81
CA ALA A 54 20.15 -4.83 -4.29
C ALA A 54 19.88 -3.58 -3.44
N VAL A 55 19.96 -3.67 -2.11
CA VAL A 55 19.80 -2.53 -1.20
C VAL A 55 20.91 -1.49 -1.41
N ALA A 56 22.16 -1.92 -1.57
CA ALA A 56 23.29 -1.02 -1.83
C ALA A 56 23.06 -0.20 -3.11
N ARG A 57 22.71 -0.86 -4.22
CA ARG A 57 22.37 -0.15 -5.47
C ARG A 57 21.16 0.74 -5.31
N PHE A 58 20.15 0.26 -4.59
CA PHE A 58 18.91 0.99 -4.38
C PHE A 58 19.16 2.31 -3.65
N ALA A 59 19.96 2.30 -2.57
CA ALA A 59 20.32 3.49 -1.82
C ALA A 59 20.94 4.59 -2.70
N VAL A 60 21.82 4.21 -3.63
CA VAL A 60 22.44 5.15 -4.58
C VAL A 60 21.45 5.66 -5.64
N GLN A 61 20.53 4.82 -6.10
CA GLN A 61 19.59 5.14 -7.20
C GLN A 61 18.37 5.97 -6.76
N THR A 62 18.00 5.95 -5.47
CA THR A 62 16.83 6.69 -4.94
C THR A 62 16.87 8.23 -5.15
N ALA A 63 17.91 8.78 -5.76
CA ALA A 63 18.04 10.19 -6.12
C ALA A 63 17.36 10.57 -7.45
N GLY A 64 16.78 9.61 -8.20
CA GLY A 64 16.10 9.84 -9.48
C GLY A 64 14.68 9.25 -9.54
N ASP A 65 13.91 9.67 -10.55
CA ASP A 65 12.52 9.28 -10.85
C ASP A 65 12.45 7.83 -11.39
N GLY A 66 12.90 6.89 -10.57
CA GLY A 66 13.06 5.48 -10.94
C GLY A 66 11.73 4.73 -11.03
N ASP A 67 11.71 3.69 -11.88
CA ASP A 67 10.60 2.74 -12.06
C ASP A 67 10.03 2.24 -10.72
N ASN A 68 8.71 2.36 -10.54
CA ASN A 68 7.99 1.92 -9.34
C ASN A 68 8.29 0.45 -8.97
N LEU A 69 8.52 -0.41 -9.97
CA LEU A 69 8.88 -1.81 -9.75
C LEU A 69 10.29 -1.95 -9.18
N VAL A 70 11.24 -1.11 -9.61
CA VAL A 70 12.60 -1.07 -9.06
C VAL A 70 12.57 -0.63 -7.60
N MET A 71 11.75 0.39 -7.28
CA MET A 71 11.54 0.85 -5.89
C MET A 71 10.95 -0.26 -5.01
N LEU A 72 9.90 -0.96 -5.47
CA LEU A 72 9.27 -2.05 -4.72
C LEU A 72 10.21 -3.25 -4.55
N ARG A 73 11.05 -3.55 -5.54
CA ARG A 73 12.09 -4.59 -5.42
C ARG A 73 13.15 -4.21 -4.40
N GLY A 74 13.57 -2.94 -4.37
CA GLY A 74 14.47 -2.42 -3.33
C GLY A 74 13.86 -2.53 -1.93
N ALA A 75 12.57 -2.22 -1.80
CA ALA A 75 11.80 -2.40 -0.56
C ALA A 75 11.76 -3.88 -0.11
N ALA A 76 11.54 -4.80 -1.05
CA ALA A 76 11.55 -6.24 -0.78
C ALA A 76 12.93 -6.74 -0.31
N ALA A 77 14.02 -6.26 -0.93
CA ALA A 77 15.38 -6.58 -0.48
C ALA A 77 15.64 -6.07 0.96
N CYS A 78 15.22 -4.84 1.28
CA CYS A 78 15.31 -4.31 2.65
C CYS A 78 14.54 -5.19 3.65
N ALA A 79 13.32 -5.63 3.30
CA ALA A 79 12.53 -6.49 4.17
C ALA A 79 13.15 -7.88 4.35
N ALA A 80 13.69 -8.49 3.29
CA ALA A 80 14.37 -9.78 3.36
C ALA A 80 15.62 -9.72 4.24
N LEU A 81 16.46 -8.68 4.09
CA LEU A 81 17.63 -8.48 4.95
C LEU A 81 17.24 -8.32 6.42
N VAL A 82 16.24 -7.49 6.73
CA VAL A 82 15.79 -7.30 8.12
C VAL A 82 15.29 -8.60 8.74
N ARG A 83 14.62 -9.45 7.96
CA ARG A 83 14.12 -10.74 8.43
C ARG A 83 15.25 -11.77 8.60
N GLY A 84 16.14 -11.90 7.63
CA GLY A 84 17.27 -12.84 7.70
C GLY A 84 18.30 -12.46 8.78
N GLU A 85 18.60 -11.17 8.94
CA GLU A 85 19.56 -10.68 9.94
C GLU A 85 18.94 -10.48 11.34
N GLY A 86 17.61 -10.46 11.44
CA GLY A 86 16.88 -10.25 12.69
C GLY A 86 16.97 -8.82 13.28
N SER A 87 17.70 -7.89 12.64
CA SER A 87 17.76 -6.49 13.08
C SER A 87 18.01 -5.51 11.94
N TYR A 88 17.53 -4.27 12.09
CA TYR A 88 17.79 -3.20 11.13
C TYR A 88 19.27 -2.79 11.07
N THR A 89 20.00 -2.91 12.19
CA THR A 89 21.42 -2.56 12.27
C THR A 89 22.25 -3.54 11.46
N ALA A 90 22.10 -4.85 11.70
CA ALA A 90 22.82 -5.88 10.96
C ALA A 90 22.46 -5.87 9.46
N ALA A 91 21.18 -5.64 9.12
CA ALA A 91 20.75 -5.48 7.74
C ALA A 91 21.42 -4.29 7.03
N ALA A 92 21.59 -3.15 7.71
CA ALA A 92 22.28 -1.99 7.16
C ALA A 92 23.79 -2.23 7.01
N GLU A 93 24.43 -2.81 8.03
CA GLU A 93 25.86 -3.18 7.99
C GLU A 93 26.16 -4.13 6.84
N ARG A 94 25.31 -5.15 6.63
CA ARG A 94 25.44 -6.09 5.52
C ARG A 94 25.23 -5.44 4.16
N ALA A 95 24.30 -4.50 4.05
CA ALA A 95 24.03 -3.78 2.81
C ALA A 95 25.15 -2.80 2.42
N GLY A 96 26.01 -2.39 3.37
CA GLY A 96 27.23 -1.62 3.12
C GLY A 96 27.22 -0.22 3.76
N PRO A 97 28.38 0.46 3.77
CA PRO A 97 28.61 1.67 4.56
C PRO A 97 27.74 2.87 4.15
N ASP A 98 27.28 2.91 2.89
CA ASP A 98 26.43 3.99 2.38
C ASP A 98 24.94 3.78 2.70
N VAL A 99 24.57 2.65 3.31
CA VAL A 99 23.19 2.30 3.65
C VAL A 99 22.93 2.56 5.12
N SER A 100 22.05 3.51 5.42
CA SER A 100 21.67 3.81 6.81
C SER A 100 20.58 2.88 7.34
N VAL A 101 20.59 2.65 8.66
CA VAL A 101 19.49 1.97 9.39
C VAL A 101 18.13 2.61 9.09
N SER A 102 18.09 3.95 9.02
CA SER A 102 16.86 4.69 8.72
C SER A 102 16.33 4.43 7.31
N PHE A 103 17.21 4.20 6.34
CA PHE A 103 16.87 3.85 4.98
C PHE A 103 16.25 2.44 4.93
N VAL A 104 16.91 1.45 5.53
CA VAL A 104 16.43 0.06 5.59
C VAL A 104 15.07 0.00 6.28
N ARG A 105 14.93 0.62 7.45
CA ARG A 105 13.67 0.66 8.21
C ARG A 105 12.52 1.30 7.43
N LYS A 106 12.80 2.37 6.69
CA LYS A 106 11.79 3.07 5.89
C LYS A 106 11.27 2.18 4.77
N TRP A 107 12.17 1.56 4.03
CA TRP A 107 11.80 0.78 2.84
C TRP A 107 11.29 -0.62 3.18
N SER A 108 11.76 -1.25 4.25
CA SER A 108 11.14 -2.48 4.75
C SER A 108 9.67 -2.27 5.09
N ARG A 109 9.31 -1.13 5.70
CA ARG A 109 7.91 -0.79 6.01
C ARG A 109 7.06 -0.56 4.77
N VAL A 110 7.63 -0.04 3.68
CA VAL A 110 6.94 0.08 2.39
C VAL A 110 6.62 -1.30 1.84
N HIS A 111 7.54 -2.25 1.97
CA HIS A 111 7.25 -3.63 1.65
C HIS A 111 6.17 -4.22 2.57
N ASP A 112 6.10 -3.83 3.85
CA ASP A 112 5.06 -4.31 4.76
C ASP A 112 3.70 -3.57 4.64
N LEU A 113 3.52 -2.72 3.62
CA LEU A 113 2.20 -2.19 3.28
C LEU A 113 1.27 -3.31 2.82
N PRO A 114 -0.05 -3.21 3.05
CA PRO A 114 -0.99 -4.21 2.57
C PRO A 114 -0.87 -4.44 1.07
N ARG A 115 -1.06 -5.70 0.64
CA ARG A 115 -0.93 -6.09 -0.77
C ARG A 115 -1.75 -5.21 -1.73
N PRO A 116 -3.02 -4.86 -1.44
CA PRO A 116 -3.79 -3.95 -2.30
C PRO A 116 -3.09 -2.60 -2.50
N VAL A 117 -2.56 -2.00 -1.43
CA VAL A 117 -1.83 -0.72 -1.50
C VAL A 117 -0.57 -0.85 -2.36
N ARG A 118 0.22 -1.92 -2.18
CA ARG A 118 1.43 -2.16 -3.00
C ARG A 118 1.10 -2.36 -4.49
N ALA A 119 -0.06 -2.92 -4.83
CA ALA A 119 -0.50 -3.06 -6.21
C ALA A 119 -0.74 -1.70 -6.88
N HIS A 120 -1.35 -0.75 -6.16
CA HIS A 120 -1.52 0.63 -6.66
C HIS A 120 -0.19 1.39 -6.76
N VAL A 121 0.77 1.13 -5.87
CA VAL A 121 2.13 1.66 -6.02
C VAL A 121 2.81 1.11 -7.28
N ALA A 122 2.65 -0.19 -7.56
CA ALA A 122 3.22 -0.82 -8.74
C ALA A 122 2.63 -0.26 -10.04
N ARG A 123 1.32 0.03 -10.06
CA ARG A 123 0.63 0.65 -11.21
C ARG A 123 0.95 2.13 -11.42
N GLY A 124 1.41 2.81 -10.38
CA GLY A 124 1.67 4.26 -10.40
C GLY A 124 0.51 5.11 -9.90
N ASP A 125 -0.59 4.49 -9.45
CA ASP A 125 -1.73 5.19 -8.83
C ASP A 125 -1.31 5.84 -7.49
N ILE A 126 -0.30 5.27 -6.81
CA ILE A 126 0.29 5.83 -5.59
C ILE A 126 1.80 5.99 -5.80
N ALA A 127 2.30 7.23 -5.73
CA ALA A 127 3.73 7.48 -5.83
C ALA A 127 4.52 6.76 -4.71
N PRO A 128 5.70 6.18 -4.97
CA PRO A 128 6.54 5.57 -3.93
C PRO A 128 6.89 6.54 -2.78
N SER A 129 7.01 7.83 -3.11
CA SER A 129 7.22 8.91 -2.16
C SER A 129 5.98 9.20 -1.28
N ALA A 130 4.77 8.89 -1.71
CA ALA A 130 3.58 8.87 -0.86
C ALA A 130 3.53 7.57 -0.04
N ALA A 131 3.82 6.42 -0.65
CA ALA A 131 3.81 5.11 0.00
C ALA A 131 4.72 5.06 1.24
N LYS A 132 5.92 5.67 1.20
CA LYS A 132 6.80 5.78 2.38
C LYS A 132 6.16 6.50 3.56
N HIS A 133 5.25 7.45 3.31
CA HIS A 133 4.55 8.18 4.36
C HIS A 133 3.41 7.31 4.91
N ILE A 134 2.60 6.69 4.03
CA ILE A 134 1.53 5.76 4.41
C ILE A 134 2.08 4.61 5.29
N ALA A 135 3.27 4.10 4.96
CA ALA A 135 3.94 3.03 5.69
C ALA A 135 4.31 3.37 7.15
N ARG A 136 4.25 4.65 7.55
CA ARG A 136 4.46 5.07 8.95
C ARG A 136 3.25 4.79 9.83
N VAL A 137 2.05 4.80 9.26
CA VAL A 137 0.79 4.63 9.96
C VAL A 137 0.54 3.15 10.25
N ALA A 138 -0.27 2.84 11.26
CA ALA A 138 -0.58 1.47 11.68
C ALA A 138 -2.01 1.05 11.29
N GLY A 139 -2.26 -0.25 11.26
CA GLY A 139 -3.62 -0.80 11.11
C GLY A 139 -4.35 -0.39 9.83
N THR A 140 -5.66 -0.28 9.94
CA THR A 140 -6.60 0.02 8.86
C THR A 140 -6.44 1.44 8.29
N ASP A 141 -5.81 2.33 9.03
CA ASP A 141 -5.55 3.71 8.60
C ASP A 141 -4.66 3.78 7.36
N ARG A 142 -3.82 2.75 7.13
CA ARG A 142 -3.06 2.60 5.89
C ARG A 142 -3.97 2.52 4.66
N PHE A 143 -5.10 1.81 4.78
CA PHE A 143 -6.07 1.71 3.70
C PHE A 143 -6.80 3.03 3.50
N ARG A 144 -7.31 3.62 4.59
CA ARG A 144 -8.04 4.90 4.54
C ARG A 144 -7.23 5.99 3.85
N ILE A 145 -5.96 6.15 4.22
CA ILE A 145 -5.09 7.13 3.58
C ILE A 145 -4.77 6.73 2.14
N ALA A 146 -4.46 5.46 1.86
CA ALA A 146 -4.15 5.00 0.50
C ALA A 146 -5.31 5.21 -0.49
N TRP A 147 -6.54 4.94 -0.06
CA TRP A 147 -7.75 5.17 -0.87
C TRP A 147 -8.01 6.64 -1.06
N ALA A 148 -7.87 7.46 -0.02
CA ALA A 148 -7.95 8.91 -0.17
C ALA A 148 -6.93 9.46 -1.18
N VAL A 149 -5.71 8.89 -1.28
CA VAL A 149 -4.75 9.28 -2.33
C VAL A 149 -5.30 9.07 -3.72
N ILE A 150 -5.98 7.94 -3.95
CA ILE A 150 -6.51 7.56 -5.26
C ILE A 150 -7.77 8.36 -5.57
N ASP A 151 -8.71 8.44 -4.63
CA ASP A 151 -10.03 9.03 -4.84
C ASP A 151 -9.97 10.57 -4.94
N HIS A 152 -8.98 11.20 -4.31
CA HIS A 152 -8.82 12.67 -4.25
C HIS A 152 -7.51 13.18 -4.87
N GLU A 153 -6.82 12.34 -5.65
CA GLU A 153 -5.58 12.68 -6.37
C GLU A 153 -4.52 13.38 -5.48
N MET A 154 -4.40 12.93 -4.22
CA MET A 154 -3.59 13.63 -3.22
C MET A 154 -2.13 13.73 -3.65
N THR A 155 -1.54 14.92 -3.48
CA THR A 155 -0.12 15.09 -3.69
C THR A 155 0.68 14.44 -2.56
N VAL A 156 1.96 14.16 -2.80
CA VAL A 156 2.89 13.67 -1.77
C VAL A 156 2.94 14.62 -0.56
N ARG A 157 2.73 15.92 -0.79
CA ARG A 157 2.68 16.92 0.27
C ARG A 157 1.46 16.71 1.16
N ASP A 158 0.29 16.49 0.57
CA ASP A 158 -0.97 16.28 1.30
C ASP A 158 -0.88 15.01 2.14
N VAL A 159 -0.39 13.91 1.55
CA VAL A 159 -0.14 12.65 2.26
C VAL A 159 0.81 12.86 3.44
N ARG A 160 1.89 13.62 3.25
CA ARG A 160 2.83 13.92 4.33
C ARG A 160 2.16 14.72 5.45
N THR A 161 1.33 15.71 5.13
CA THR A 161 0.59 16.52 6.10
C THR A 161 -0.34 15.64 6.92
N VAL A 162 -1.24 14.91 6.25
CA VAL A 162 -2.22 14.00 6.88
C VAL A 162 -1.52 12.99 7.80
N VAL A 163 -0.49 12.31 7.30
CA VAL A 163 0.24 11.33 8.13
C VAL A 163 0.92 11.99 9.34
N SER A 164 1.38 13.24 9.21
CA SER A 164 2.03 13.93 10.34
C SER A 164 1.02 14.35 11.41
N GLU A 165 -0.21 14.72 11.01
CA GLU A 165 -1.32 14.97 11.94
C GLU A 165 -1.74 13.68 12.66
N VAL A 166 -1.84 12.57 11.92
CA VAL A 166 -2.12 11.24 12.50
C VAL A 166 -1.02 10.78 13.45
N ASP A 167 0.26 10.95 13.07
CA ASP A 167 1.41 10.69 13.96
C ASP A 167 1.35 11.59 15.23
N SER A 168 0.66 12.74 15.17
CA SER A 168 0.45 13.68 16.29
C SER A 168 -0.82 13.39 17.10
N GLY A 169 -1.56 12.34 16.75
CA GLY A 169 -2.73 11.84 17.49
C GLY A 169 -4.10 12.19 16.89
N ALA A 170 -4.15 12.88 15.75
CA ALA A 170 -5.42 13.11 15.05
C ALA A 170 -5.96 11.79 14.46
N SER A 171 -7.28 11.69 14.29
CA SER A 171 -7.85 10.61 13.49
C SER A 171 -7.55 10.82 12.00
N VAL A 172 -7.57 9.75 11.20
CA VAL A 172 -7.41 9.88 9.73
C VAL A 172 -8.50 10.75 9.13
N GLU A 173 -9.74 10.60 9.60
CA GLU A 173 -10.89 11.38 9.13
C GLU A 173 -10.70 12.87 9.40
N GLU A 174 -10.31 13.24 10.62
CA GLU A 174 -10.03 14.63 10.99
C GLU A 174 -8.87 15.22 10.16
N ALA A 175 -7.79 14.45 10.02
CA ALA A 175 -6.62 14.89 9.26
C ALA A 175 -6.91 15.09 7.76
N LEU A 176 -7.77 14.24 7.17
CA LEU A 176 -8.24 14.40 5.80
C LEU A 176 -9.20 15.60 5.67
N ALA A 177 -10.12 15.76 6.61
CA ALA A 177 -11.06 16.89 6.62
C ALA A 177 -10.33 18.24 6.71
N ASN A 178 -9.21 18.32 7.46
CA ASN A 178 -8.34 19.50 7.50
C ASN A 178 -7.71 19.85 6.14
N GLN A 179 -7.60 18.87 5.23
CA GLN A 179 -7.17 19.07 3.84
C GLN A 179 -8.35 19.27 2.89
N GLY A 180 -9.59 19.35 3.38
CA GLY A 180 -10.79 19.45 2.57
C GLY A 180 -11.19 18.14 1.88
N ILE A 181 -10.73 17.00 2.39
CA ILE A 181 -11.01 15.67 1.86
C ILE A 181 -12.00 14.95 2.78
N THR A 182 -13.13 14.52 2.23
CA THR A 182 -14.09 13.68 2.95
C THR A 182 -13.68 12.22 2.78
N LEU A 183 -13.40 11.53 3.91
CA LEU A 183 -13.08 10.10 3.86
C LEU A 183 -14.30 9.30 3.37
N GLY A 184 -14.11 8.46 2.36
CA GLY A 184 -15.16 7.62 1.77
C GLY A 184 -15.95 8.30 0.64
N GLU A 185 -15.68 9.58 0.35
CA GLU A 185 -16.17 10.22 -0.86
C GLU A 185 -15.33 9.74 -2.06
N LEU A 186 -16.00 9.15 -3.05
CA LEU A 186 -15.39 8.73 -4.31
C LEU A 186 -16.30 9.10 -5.49
N SER A 187 -15.70 9.38 -6.64
CA SER A 187 -16.44 9.60 -7.89
C SER A 187 -16.47 8.32 -8.72
N VAL A 188 -17.66 7.92 -9.16
CA VAL A 188 -17.86 6.72 -10.00
C VAL A 188 -18.69 7.04 -11.23
N GLU A 189 -18.35 6.39 -12.34
CA GLU A 189 -19.17 6.36 -13.55
C GLU A 189 -19.97 5.06 -13.59
N LEU A 190 -21.29 5.17 -13.64
CA LEU A 190 -22.17 4.01 -13.70
C LEU A 190 -22.62 3.75 -15.15
N PRO A 191 -22.79 2.48 -15.57
CA PRO A 191 -23.43 2.16 -16.84
C PRO A 191 -24.80 2.85 -16.97
N GLU A 192 -25.17 3.31 -18.16
CA GLU A 192 -26.38 4.10 -18.41
C GLU A 192 -27.65 3.48 -17.81
N GLU A 193 -27.81 2.16 -17.97
CA GLU A 193 -28.95 1.41 -17.44
C GLU A 193 -28.99 1.41 -15.91
N VAL A 194 -27.84 1.24 -15.26
CA VAL A 194 -27.69 1.24 -13.80
C VAL A 194 -27.93 2.63 -13.23
N TYR A 195 -27.36 3.66 -13.86
CA TYR A 195 -27.59 5.05 -13.49
C TYR A 195 -29.08 5.42 -13.60
N THR A 196 -29.71 5.09 -14.73
CA THR A 196 -31.13 5.39 -14.96
C THR A 196 -32.03 4.72 -13.91
N GLU A 197 -31.80 3.45 -13.60
CA GLU A 197 -32.59 2.74 -12.59
C GLU A 197 -32.34 3.28 -11.17
N LEU A 198 -31.09 3.60 -10.80
CA LEU A 198 -30.78 4.24 -9.52
C LEU A 198 -31.55 5.56 -9.37
N ARG A 199 -31.48 6.44 -10.39
CA ARG A 199 -32.19 7.73 -10.38
C ARG A 199 -33.70 7.56 -10.36
N ARG A 200 -34.24 6.55 -11.04
CA ARG A 200 -35.67 6.23 -11.01
C ARG A 200 -36.12 5.81 -9.60
N ARG A 201 -35.37 4.93 -8.92
CA ARG A 201 -35.72 4.47 -7.56
C ARG A 201 -35.69 5.61 -6.57
N VAL A 202 -34.57 6.33 -6.52
CA VAL A 202 -34.36 7.51 -5.67
C VAL A 202 -35.47 8.55 -5.86
N ALA A 203 -35.85 8.84 -7.10
CA ALA A 203 -36.91 9.81 -7.39
C ALA A 203 -38.31 9.37 -6.91
N LEU A 204 -38.54 8.05 -6.75
CA LEU A 204 -39.82 7.50 -6.29
C LEU A 204 -39.87 7.29 -4.77
N SER A 205 -38.72 7.05 -4.13
CA SER A 205 -38.62 6.78 -2.69
C SER A 205 -38.11 7.95 -1.85
N GLU A 206 -37.71 9.07 -2.47
CA GLU A 206 -37.13 10.25 -1.80
C GLU A 206 -35.85 9.95 -1.00
N GLU A 207 -35.12 8.87 -1.36
CA GLU A 207 -33.85 8.47 -0.74
C GLU A 207 -32.64 9.17 -1.40
N ASP A 208 -31.53 9.33 -0.69
CA ASP A 208 -30.28 9.77 -1.33
C ASP A 208 -29.66 8.62 -2.15
N PRO A 209 -29.13 8.88 -3.36
CA PRO A 209 -28.41 7.85 -4.12
C PRO A 209 -27.29 7.18 -3.33
N ALA A 210 -26.58 7.92 -2.48
CA ALA A 210 -25.52 7.39 -1.63
C ALA A 210 -26.05 6.37 -0.62
N ASP A 211 -27.20 6.62 -0.01
CA ASP A 211 -27.82 5.70 0.95
C ASP A 211 -28.24 4.38 0.28
N VAL A 212 -28.83 4.46 -0.92
CA VAL A 212 -29.22 3.28 -1.71
C VAL A 212 -27.98 2.44 -2.09
N ILE A 213 -26.90 3.10 -2.52
CA ILE A 213 -25.64 2.44 -2.86
C ILE A 213 -25.02 1.81 -1.60
N ALA A 214 -24.95 2.56 -0.50
CA ALA A 214 -24.38 2.10 0.76
C ALA A 214 -25.14 0.87 1.29
N ALA A 215 -26.47 0.90 1.32
CA ALA A 215 -27.30 -0.23 1.73
C ALA A 215 -27.07 -1.47 0.83
N SER A 216 -26.96 -1.26 -0.48
CA SER A 216 -26.69 -2.35 -1.43
C SER A 216 -25.31 -2.99 -1.22
N LEU A 217 -24.28 -2.18 -0.91
CA LEU A 217 -22.93 -2.66 -0.62
C LEU A 217 -22.85 -3.34 0.75
N ALA A 218 -23.54 -2.77 1.76
CA ALA A 218 -23.62 -3.35 3.10
C ALA A 218 -24.24 -4.75 3.07
N ASP A 219 -25.36 -4.92 2.35
CA ASP A 219 -25.98 -6.24 2.12
C ASP A 219 -25.02 -7.20 1.39
N ARG A 220 -24.42 -6.73 0.28
CA ARG A 220 -23.50 -7.53 -0.55
C ARG A 220 -22.30 -8.09 0.23
N TYR A 221 -21.74 -7.29 1.14
CA TYR A 221 -20.54 -7.61 1.89
C TYR A 221 -20.80 -7.99 3.36
N SER A 222 -22.07 -8.02 3.77
CA SER A 222 -22.48 -8.31 5.15
C SER A 222 -21.80 -7.37 6.16
N ILE A 223 -21.78 -6.08 5.84
CA ILE A 223 -21.30 -5.01 6.74
C ILE A 223 -22.51 -4.56 7.57
N GLU A 224 -22.41 -4.66 8.90
CA GLU A 224 -23.42 -4.18 9.86
C GLU A 224 -23.40 -2.65 10.02
#